data_AF-A0A7N8XYK1-F1
#
_entry.id   AF-A0A7N8XYK1-F1
#
_cell.length_a   1.000
_cell.length_b   1.000
_cell.length_c   1.000
_cell.angle_alpha   90.00
_cell.angle_beta   90.00
_cell.angle_gamma   90.00
#
_symmetry.space_group_name_H-M   'P 1'
#
loop_
_entity.id
_entity.type
_entity.pdbx_description
1 polymer ?
#
loop_
_entity_poly.entity_id
_entity_poly.type
_entity_poly.pdbx_seq_one_letter_code
_entity_poly.pdbx_strand_id
1 'polypeptide(L)'
;MVILMVYPAPVGLLSAAGELWMPFSDMVKYCILGMSVTLLLLALGILAWQTFMCCTQTYTTDTGQDAVNSDLLCLSERSGTTGNYSAAPSTKVEDVSTEDCRLSRCLSQASFLSESSQADGDMAVQANIEKVNGSLRLSIYHDQQQSRLMLTILQVEGLVKNSPTHSLKPFVKIRLMWTGSKRGEVESCRDKEGEGTPPALWAVLQEWQTRIVKGSCNPLFGDQFIYCLQKEKDLHHIILRMEVRDFDKFSRDEVLGEVRVSPDQLNTSYPVELHEDLQIPQKDLVGEVLLSLKLLPTSQRLEVGLLKIRTILTGVRSDAALYARISVQCNQCKLRYQKTSAVARCHVTVFNEVLMFSLPEFPLEQCKIMVSVYEIYKTKKSAKYMIGQFTITKEKSSEDKHWSLMMHSVRQPIAQWHGLLL
;
A
#
# COMPACT_ATOMS: atom_id res chain seq x y z
N MET A 1 70.71 43.88 40.81
CA MET A 1 69.76 44.75 41.55
C MET A 1 68.37 44.36 41.07
N VAL A 2 67.79 43.27 41.58
CA VAL A 2 66.94 43.17 42.79
C VAL A 2 65.46 43.48 42.44
N ILE A 3 64.64 42.40 42.43
CA ILE A 3 63.24 42.21 42.89
C ILE A 3 62.13 42.98 42.12
N LEU A 4 61.07 42.42 41.49
CA LEU A 4 60.07 41.34 41.73
C LEU A 4 58.88 41.69 42.68
N MET A 5 57.67 41.93 42.14
CA MET A 5 56.33 41.64 42.72
C MET A 5 55.27 41.72 41.59
N VAL A 6 54.59 40.66 41.11
CA VAL A 6 53.44 39.86 41.65
C VAL A 6 52.04 40.51 41.45
N TYR A 7 51.24 39.92 40.52
CA TYR A 7 49.78 39.64 40.36
C TYR A 7 48.67 40.53 41.01
N PRO A 8 47.34 40.47 40.65
CA PRO A 8 46.61 39.50 39.80
C PRO A 8 45.58 40.06 38.78
N ALA A 9 44.95 39.16 38.00
CA ALA A 9 43.74 39.40 37.19
C ALA A 9 42.48 39.69 38.03
N PRO A 10 41.40 40.21 37.43
CA PRO A 10 40.26 39.29 37.26
C PRO A 10 39.51 39.40 35.93
N VAL A 11 38.86 38.27 35.64
CA VAL A 11 37.87 37.98 34.61
C VAL A 11 36.73 39.00 34.58
N GLY A 12 36.45 39.58 33.40
CA GLY A 12 35.25 40.36 33.12
C GLY A 12 34.63 39.88 31.80
N LEU A 13 33.49 39.21 31.90
CA LEU A 13 32.73 38.64 30.79
C LEU A 13 32.46 39.64 29.66
N LEU A 14 32.83 39.25 28.44
CA LEU A 14 32.19 39.69 27.21
C LEU A 14 30.74 39.18 27.23
N SER A 15 29.80 40.05 27.60
CA SER A 15 28.39 39.91 27.24
C SER A 15 27.83 41.28 26.86
N ALA A 16 28.30 41.80 25.73
CA ALA A 16 27.64 42.89 25.02
C ALA A 16 26.47 42.32 24.23
N ALA A 17 25.39 41.96 24.94
CA ALA A 17 24.09 41.80 24.31
C ALA A 17 23.57 43.20 23.99
N GLY A 18 23.42 43.50 22.70
CA GLY A 18 22.97 44.80 22.23
C GLY A 18 21.63 45.19 22.87
N GLU A 19 21.64 46.26 23.67
CA GLU A 19 20.43 46.93 24.09
C GLU A 19 19.79 47.57 22.85
N LEU A 20 18.81 46.86 22.28
CA LEU A 20 17.94 47.39 21.26
C LEU A 20 17.01 48.42 21.92
N TRP A 21 17.47 49.66 22.02
CA TRP A 21 16.68 50.78 22.55
C TRP A 21 15.50 51.05 21.60
N MET A 22 14.36 50.44 21.88
CA MET A 22 13.12 50.74 21.17
C MET A 22 12.56 52.08 21.67
N PRO A 23 12.21 53.04 20.80
CA PRO A 23 11.83 54.41 21.15
C PRO A 23 10.35 54.49 21.60
N PHE A 24 9.94 53.61 22.51
CA PHE A 24 8.60 53.59 23.06
C PHE A 24 8.63 54.08 24.50
N SER A 25 7.62 54.85 24.92
CA SER A 25 7.50 55.26 26.32
C SER A 25 7.39 54.03 27.21
N ASP A 26 7.87 54.12 28.45
CA ASP A 26 7.89 52.95 29.35
C ASP A 26 6.49 52.36 29.55
N MET A 27 5.44 53.18 29.47
CA MET A 27 4.04 52.73 29.44
C MET A 27 3.77 51.72 28.31
N VAL A 28 4.24 51.98 27.09
CA VAL A 28 4.03 51.08 25.95
C VAL A 28 4.83 49.79 26.10
N LYS A 29 6.03 49.84 26.68
CA LYS A 29 6.83 48.64 26.98
C LYS A 29 6.11 47.74 27.98
N TYR A 30 5.53 48.30 29.04
CA TYR A 30 4.74 47.54 30.01
C TYR A 30 3.44 46.99 29.40
N CYS A 31 2.79 47.72 28.49
CA CYS A 31 1.64 47.21 27.75
C CYS A 31 2.00 46.00 26.86
N ILE A 32 3.12 46.07 26.12
CA ILE A 32 3.58 44.96 25.27
C ILE A 32 3.97 43.75 26.12
N LEU A 33 4.67 43.98 27.23
CA LEU A 33 5.03 42.91 28.18
C LEU A 33 3.77 42.26 28.77
N GLY A 34 2.77 43.07 29.15
CA GLY A 34 1.48 42.59 29.64
C GLY A 34 0.76 41.72 28.61
N MET A 35 0.69 42.15 27.35
CA MET A 35 0.10 41.37 26.26
C MET A 35 0.87 40.07 25.97
N SER A 36 2.20 40.08 26.10
CA SER A 36 3.02 38.88 25.94
C SER A 36 2.74 37.86 27.06
N VAL A 37 2.66 38.32 28.30
CA VAL A 37 2.37 37.46 29.46
C VAL A 37 0.94 36.89 29.39
N THR A 38 -0.05 37.67 28.96
CA THR A 38 -1.42 37.17 28.81
C THR A 38 -1.53 36.12 27.70
N LEU A 39 -0.84 36.31 26.57
CA LEU A 39 -0.77 35.31 25.50
C LEU A 39 -0.07 34.03 25.94
N LEU A 40 1.01 34.14 26.73
CA LEU A 40 1.70 32.99 27.30
C LEU A 40 0.80 32.19 28.24
N LEU A 41 0.07 32.87 29.13
CA LEU A 41 -0.89 32.23 30.04
C LEU A 41 -2.03 31.54 29.28
N LEU A 42 -2.54 32.17 28.20
CA LEU A 42 -3.53 31.55 27.32
C LEU A 42 -2.99 30.27 26.67
N ALA A 43 -1.76 30.30 26.15
CA ALA A 43 -1.12 29.14 25.54
C ALA A 43 -0.91 27.99 26.54
N LEU A 44 -0.48 28.31 27.76
CA LEU A 44 -0.35 27.32 28.85
C LEU A 44 -1.72 26.74 29.24
N GLY A 45 -2.78 27.56 29.27
CA GLY A 45 -4.14 27.10 29.51
C GLY A 45 -4.63 26.11 28.43
N ILE A 46 -4.33 26.37 27.15
CA ILE A 46 -4.66 25.47 26.04
C ILE A 46 -3.87 24.15 26.15
N LEU A 47 -2.58 24.20 26.50
CA LEU A 47 -1.77 23.00 26.70
C LEU A 47 -2.24 22.19 27.91
N ALA A 48 -2.61 22.85 29.01
CA ALA A 48 -3.20 22.21 30.18
C ALA A 48 -4.56 21.56 29.84
N TRP A 49 -5.39 22.24 29.04
CA TRP A 49 -6.65 21.69 28.55
C TRP A 49 -6.43 20.47 27.64
N GLN A 50 -5.48 20.53 26.70
CA GLN A 50 -5.15 19.42 25.81
C GLN A 50 -4.61 18.21 26.56
N THR A 51 -3.74 18.45 27.55
CA THR A 51 -3.21 17.38 28.41
C THR A 51 -4.29 16.80 29.31
N PHE A 52 -5.16 17.64 29.89
CA PHE A 52 -6.32 17.17 30.66
C PHE A 52 -7.27 16.32 29.79
N MET A 53 -7.62 16.78 28.59
CA MET A 53 -8.46 16.02 27.65
C MET A 53 -7.80 14.71 27.21
N CYS A 54 -6.47 14.68 27.04
CA CYS A 54 -5.74 13.47 26.71
C CYS A 54 -5.72 12.48 27.89
N CYS A 55 -5.57 12.98 29.12
CA CYS A 55 -5.62 12.19 30.34
C CYS A 55 -7.04 11.67 30.65
N THR A 56 -8.09 12.45 30.37
CA THR A 56 -9.47 11.98 30.55
C THR A 56 -9.89 10.98 29.47
N GLN A 57 -9.42 11.13 28.24
CA GLN A 57 -9.71 10.21 27.14
C GLN A 57 -8.98 8.86 27.23
N THR A 58 -7.87 8.81 27.97
CA THR A 58 -7.19 7.55 28.32
C THR A 58 -7.81 6.88 29.54
N TYR A 59 -8.43 7.63 30.44
CA TYR A 59 -9.13 7.06 31.60
C TYR A 59 -10.49 6.44 31.25
N THR A 60 -11.17 6.92 30.20
CA THR A 60 -12.48 6.37 29.77
C THR A 60 -12.39 5.12 28.92
N THR A 61 -11.18 4.67 28.52
CA THR A 61 -11.00 3.44 27.74
C THR A 61 -10.76 2.18 28.59
N ASP A 62 -10.52 2.32 29.90
CA ASP A 62 -10.22 1.19 30.80
C ASP A 62 -11.35 0.85 31.81
N THR A 63 -12.42 1.64 31.87
CA THR A 63 -13.57 1.40 32.77
C THR A 63 -14.89 1.73 32.09
N GLY A 64 -15.40 0.83 31.25
CA GLY A 64 -16.71 1.02 30.64
C GLY A 64 -16.99 0.09 29.46
N GLN A 65 -16.82 -1.22 29.66
CA GLN A 65 -17.32 -2.21 28.71
C GLN A 65 -18.15 -3.27 29.43
N ASP A 66 -19.14 -2.78 30.18
CA ASP A 66 -20.32 -3.54 30.60
C ASP A 66 -21.54 -2.61 30.51
N ALA A 67 -22.62 -3.15 29.97
CA ALA A 67 -23.99 -2.60 29.83
C ALA A 67 -24.37 -1.83 28.53
N VAL A 68 -25.01 -2.59 27.63
CA VAL A 68 -26.40 -2.39 27.14
C VAL A 68 -26.75 -1.14 26.31
N ASN A 69 -27.06 -1.43 25.03
CA ASN A 69 -28.12 -0.92 24.15
C ASN A 69 -28.31 0.57 23.83
N SER A 70 -28.37 0.78 22.50
CA SER A 70 -29.47 1.37 21.73
C SER A 70 -29.79 2.86 21.81
N ASP A 71 -30.03 3.36 20.58
CA ASP A 71 -30.93 4.43 20.17
C ASP A 71 -30.39 5.86 19.96
N LEU A 72 -30.49 6.25 18.66
CA LEU A 72 -31.03 7.51 18.11
C LEU A 72 -30.20 8.80 18.32
N LEU A 73 -29.99 9.73 17.38
CA LEU A 73 -30.82 10.18 16.26
C LEU A 73 -30.03 10.98 15.21
N CYS A 74 -30.54 10.87 13.99
CA CYS A 74 -30.40 11.79 12.86
C CYS A 74 -31.18 13.10 13.11
N LEU A 75 -30.69 14.22 12.57
CA LEU A 75 -31.42 15.47 12.29
C LEU A 75 -30.97 15.92 10.89
N SER A 76 -31.76 16.53 10.00
CA SER A 76 -33.18 16.83 9.90
C SER A 76 -33.31 17.56 8.56
N GLU A 77 -34.18 17.11 7.66
CA GLU A 77 -34.73 17.94 6.59
C GLU A 77 -36.27 17.82 6.62
N ARG A 78 -36.95 18.96 6.77
CA ARG A 78 -38.41 19.16 6.72
C ARG A 78 -38.60 20.21 5.62
N SER A 79 -39.55 20.18 4.69
CA SER A 79 -41.02 20.00 4.71
C SER A 79 -41.47 20.04 3.23
N GLY A 80 -42.63 19.58 2.76
CA GLY A 80 -43.86 19.10 3.38
C GLY A 80 -44.90 18.72 2.30
N THR A 81 -46.17 18.63 2.72
CA THR A 81 -47.41 18.45 1.95
C THR A 81 -48.04 17.04 1.97
N THR A 82 -48.87 16.85 3.00
CA THR A 82 -50.29 16.45 2.95
C THR A 82 -50.75 15.36 1.96
N GLY A 83 -51.30 14.27 2.50
CA GLY A 83 -52.16 13.33 1.77
C GLY A 83 -52.47 12.06 2.56
N ASN A 84 -53.52 12.09 3.37
CA ASN A 84 -54.12 10.90 3.99
C ASN A 84 -54.69 9.98 2.90
N TYR A 85 -54.56 8.66 3.02
CA TYR A 85 -55.65 7.68 2.85
C TYR A 85 -55.19 6.30 3.38
N SER A 86 -56.09 5.70 4.15
CA SER A 86 -56.05 4.34 4.70
C SER A 86 -56.34 3.28 3.63
N ALA A 87 -55.72 2.10 3.75
CA ALA A 87 -56.32 0.76 3.67
C ALA A 87 -55.32 -0.29 3.18
N ALA A 88 -55.19 -1.39 3.93
CA ALA A 88 -54.71 -2.67 3.43
C ALA A 88 -55.79 -3.30 2.52
N PRO A 89 -55.38 -4.18 1.61
CA PRO A 89 -55.94 -5.53 1.71
C PRO A 89 -54.96 -6.68 1.45
N SER A 90 -55.41 -7.80 1.98
CA SER A 90 -55.00 -9.20 1.99
C SER A 90 -54.58 -9.87 0.66
N THR A 91 -53.64 -10.81 0.81
CA THR A 91 -53.52 -12.16 0.21
C THR A 91 -53.74 -12.36 -1.29
N LYS A 92 -52.70 -12.89 -1.96
CA LYS A 92 -52.83 -14.16 -2.70
C LYS A 92 -51.49 -14.88 -2.81
N VAL A 93 -51.48 -16.11 -2.29
CA VAL A 93 -50.50 -17.15 -2.55
C VAL A 93 -50.87 -17.78 -3.88
N GLU A 94 -49.88 -17.99 -4.75
CA GLU A 94 -49.99 -18.96 -5.83
C GLU A 94 -48.63 -19.64 -5.97
N ASP A 95 -48.69 -20.95 -5.72
CA ASP A 95 -47.61 -21.92 -5.71
C ASP A 95 -47.73 -22.71 -7.02
N VAL A 96 -46.72 -22.65 -7.89
CA VAL A 96 -46.54 -23.61 -8.98
C VAL A 96 -45.06 -23.98 -9.08
N SER A 97 -44.87 -25.28 -8.93
CA SER A 97 -43.66 -26.07 -8.85
C SER A 97 -42.85 -26.16 -10.16
N THR A 98 -41.53 -26.31 -9.97
CA THR A 98 -40.59 -27.23 -10.68
C THR A 98 -40.42 -27.12 -12.19
N GLU A 99 -39.23 -26.75 -12.64
CA GLU A 99 -38.33 -27.59 -13.48
C GLU A 99 -37.03 -26.82 -13.85
N ASP A 100 -35.94 -27.28 -13.25
CA ASP A 100 -34.58 -27.45 -13.79
C ASP A 100 -34.10 -26.64 -15.00
N CYS A 101 -33.38 -25.54 -14.71
CA CYS A 101 -32.40 -24.97 -15.63
C CYS A 101 -31.14 -25.84 -15.71
N ARG A 102 -31.18 -26.90 -16.53
CA ARG A 102 -29.97 -27.39 -17.20
C ARG A 102 -29.61 -26.40 -18.29
N LEU A 103 -28.44 -25.77 -18.21
CA LEU A 103 -27.56 -25.42 -19.34
C LEU A 103 -26.31 -24.69 -18.80
N SER A 104 -25.28 -25.45 -18.42
CA SER A 104 -23.91 -24.96 -18.32
C SER A 104 -22.95 -26.00 -18.91
N ARG A 105 -22.43 -25.69 -20.10
CA ARG A 105 -21.09 -26.04 -20.60
C ARG A 105 -21.01 -25.67 -22.08
N CYS A 106 -20.65 -24.41 -22.34
CA CYS A 106 -19.98 -24.09 -23.59
C CYS A 106 -18.47 -24.14 -23.31
N LEU A 107 -17.84 -25.05 -24.04
CA LEU A 107 -16.46 -25.48 -23.98
C LEU A 107 -15.52 -24.35 -24.44
N SER A 108 -14.47 -24.08 -23.67
CA SER A 108 -13.21 -23.54 -24.18
C SER A 108 -12.15 -24.65 -24.10
N GLN A 109 -11.89 -25.23 -25.28
CA GLN A 109 -10.66 -25.88 -25.75
C GLN A 109 -9.74 -26.55 -24.70
N ALA A 110 -9.87 -27.87 -24.64
CA ALA A 110 -8.78 -28.77 -24.27
C ALA A 110 -7.64 -28.67 -25.30
N SER A 111 -6.42 -28.41 -24.84
CA SER A 111 -5.21 -28.66 -25.61
C SER A 111 -4.54 -29.92 -25.04
N PHE A 112 -4.67 -30.98 -25.83
CA PHE A 112 -3.90 -32.22 -25.94
C PHE A 112 -2.80 -32.50 -24.91
N LEU A 113 -3.09 -33.45 -24.01
CA LEU A 113 -2.08 -34.34 -23.42
C LEU A 113 -1.86 -35.51 -24.37
N SER A 114 -0.62 -35.74 -24.79
CA SER A 114 -0.21 -36.97 -25.47
C SER A 114 0.40 -37.91 -24.44
N GLU A 115 -0.27 -39.03 -24.19
CA GLU A 115 0.32 -40.18 -23.50
C GLU A 115 1.30 -40.89 -24.42
N SER A 116 2.49 -41.20 -23.92
CA SER A 116 3.21 -42.41 -24.32
C SER A 116 3.94 -42.98 -23.10
N SER A 117 3.76 -44.28 -22.92
CA SER A 117 4.13 -45.10 -21.77
C SER A 117 5.58 -45.59 -21.81
N GLN A 118 6.32 -45.53 -20.69
CA GLN A 118 6.80 -46.71 -19.92
C GLN A 118 7.86 -46.34 -18.86
N ALA A 119 7.63 -46.89 -17.66
CA ALA A 119 8.50 -47.18 -16.50
C ALA A 119 9.95 -46.63 -16.46
N ASP A 120 10.35 -45.98 -15.37
CA ASP A 120 10.83 -46.62 -14.13
C ASP A 120 10.94 -45.56 -13.01
N GLY A 121 10.92 -45.99 -11.75
CA GLY A 121 10.71 -45.13 -10.58
C GLY A 121 11.84 -44.16 -10.24
N ASP A 122 11.47 -42.98 -9.74
CA ASP A 122 12.15 -42.34 -8.60
C ASP A 122 11.34 -41.16 -8.05
N MET A 123 11.41 -40.98 -6.72
CA MET A 123 10.56 -40.12 -5.88
C MET A 123 10.25 -38.72 -6.46
N ALA A 124 8.99 -38.51 -6.83
CA ALA A 124 8.43 -37.19 -7.05
C ALA A 124 8.26 -36.47 -5.70
N VAL A 125 9.05 -35.41 -5.49
CA VAL A 125 8.74 -34.37 -4.51
C VAL A 125 7.45 -33.71 -4.96
N GLN A 126 6.34 -34.07 -4.31
CA GLN A 126 5.04 -33.45 -4.49
C GLN A 126 5.17 -31.96 -4.15
N ALA A 127 5.29 -31.12 -5.17
CA ALA A 127 5.13 -29.68 -5.00
C ALA A 127 3.69 -29.44 -4.51
N ASN A 128 3.56 -29.05 -3.23
CA ASN A 128 2.30 -28.57 -2.68
C ASN A 128 1.83 -27.37 -3.51
N ILE A 129 0.89 -27.59 -4.43
CA ILE A 129 0.12 -26.50 -5.02
C ILE A 129 -0.70 -25.93 -3.85
N GLU A 130 -0.32 -24.75 -3.36
CA GLU A 130 -1.07 -24.02 -2.36
C GLU A 130 -2.49 -23.78 -2.89
N LYS A 131 -3.43 -24.64 -2.48
CA LYS A 131 -4.82 -24.53 -2.88
C LYS A 131 -5.44 -23.38 -2.09
N VAL A 132 -5.76 -22.30 -2.78
CA VAL A 132 -6.57 -21.22 -2.22
C VAL A 132 -8.01 -21.70 -2.11
N ASN A 133 -8.63 -21.45 -0.96
CA ASN A 133 -9.99 -21.87 -0.66
C ASN A 133 -10.92 -20.67 -0.57
N GLY A 134 -12.11 -20.82 -1.15
CA GLY A 134 -13.20 -19.87 -1.09
C GLY A 134 -13.48 -19.19 -2.42
N SER A 135 -14.53 -18.39 -2.44
CA SER A 135 -15.03 -17.67 -3.62
C SER A 135 -15.56 -16.30 -3.22
N LEU A 136 -15.53 -15.35 -4.13
CA LEU A 136 -15.99 -13.98 -3.96
C LEU A 136 -17.21 -13.74 -4.85
N ARG A 137 -18.31 -13.30 -4.24
CA ARG A 137 -19.50 -12.82 -4.93
C ARG A 137 -19.51 -11.29 -4.97
N LEU A 138 -19.66 -10.74 -6.16
CA LEU A 138 -19.59 -9.31 -6.41
C LEU A 138 -20.54 -8.91 -7.54
N SER A 139 -20.95 -7.65 -7.58
CA SER A 139 -21.74 -7.08 -8.66
C SER A 139 -21.02 -5.89 -9.28
N ILE A 140 -20.93 -5.85 -10.60
CA ILE A 140 -20.31 -4.74 -11.35
C ILE A 140 -21.36 -4.13 -12.27
N TYR A 141 -21.43 -2.81 -12.26
CA TYR A 141 -22.31 -2.02 -13.11
C TYR A 141 -21.56 -0.81 -13.66
N HIS A 142 -21.71 -0.52 -14.94
CA HIS A 142 -21.10 0.63 -15.58
C HIS A 142 -22.20 1.51 -16.16
N ASP A 143 -22.41 2.65 -15.51
CA ASP A 143 -23.27 3.70 -16.02
C ASP A 143 -22.51 4.48 -17.10
N GLN A 144 -22.80 4.18 -18.36
CA GLN A 144 -22.22 4.88 -19.52
C GLN A 144 -22.59 6.36 -19.53
N GLN A 145 -23.81 6.74 -19.11
CA GLN A 145 -24.26 8.14 -19.17
C GLN A 145 -23.50 9.02 -18.19
N GLN A 146 -23.16 8.49 -17.02
CA GLN A 146 -22.41 9.21 -15.99
C GLN A 146 -20.91 8.91 -16.01
N SER A 147 -20.46 8.01 -16.87
CA SER A 147 -19.10 7.46 -16.90
C SER A 147 -18.67 6.95 -15.51
N ARG A 148 -19.55 6.19 -14.84
CA ARG A 148 -19.32 5.68 -13.48
C ARG A 148 -19.28 4.16 -13.46
N LEU A 149 -18.19 3.62 -12.93
CA LEU A 149 -18.07 2.21 -12.60
C LEU A 149 -18.47 2.02 -11.14
N MET A 150 -19.52 1.23 -10.91
CA MET A 150 -20.01 0.85 -9.61
C MET A 150 -19.67 -0.62 -9.33
N LEU A 151 -18.98 -0.86 -8.23
CA LEU A 151 -18.62 -2.19 -7.75
C LEU A 151 -19.28 -2.42 -6.39
N THR A 152 -19.99 -3.52 -6.25
CA THR A 152 -20.59 -3.95 -4.98
C THR A 152 -19.96 -5.27 -4.56
N ILE A 153 -19.35 -5.31 -3.38
CA ILE A 153 -18.87 -6.58 -2.81
C ILE A 153 -20.01 -7.18 -2.00
N LEU A 154 -20.54 -8.34 -2.41
CA LEU A 154 -21.69 -8.95 -1.77
C LEU A 154 -21.26 -9.83 -0.60
N GLN A 155 -20.47 -10.87 -0.89
CA GLN A 155 -20.12 -11.92 0.06
C GLN A 155 -18.82 -12.60 -0.33
N VAL A 156 -18.07 -13.09 0.66
CA VAL A 156 -17.04 -14.12 0.44
C VAL A 156 -17.57 -15.42 1.02
N GLU A 157 -17.33 -16.55 0.36
CA GLU A 157 -17.78 -17.88 0.76
C GLU A 157 -16.62 -18.85 0.86
N GLY A 158 -16.71 -19.83 1.77
CA GLY A 158 -15.79 -20.97 1.79
C GLY A 158 -14.37 -20.67 2.29
N LEU A 159 -14.17 -19.62 3.10
CA LEU A 159 -12.87 -19.38 3.72
C LEU A 159 -12.54 -20.49 4.72
N VAL A 160 -11.28 -20.93 4.71
CA VAL A 160 -10.79 -21.97 5.62
C VAL A 160 -10.03 -21.34 6.78
N LYS A 161 -10.30 -21.85 7.98
CA LYS A 161 -9.62 -21.44 9.20
C LYS A 161 -8.30 -22.21 9.33
N ASN A 162 -7.16 -21.51 9.22
CA ASN A 162 -5.83 -22.13 9.31
C ASN A 162 -5.50 -22.65 10.72
N SER A 163 -6.15 -22.13 11.77
CA SER A 163 -5.95 -22.63 13.14
C SER A 163 -7.24 -22.54 13.98
N PRO A 164 -7.48 -23.51 14.89
CA PRO A 164 -8.70 -23.54 15.69
C PRO A 164 -8.84 -22.34 16.63
N THR A 165 -7.73 -21.68 16.99
CA THR A 165 -7.69 -20.52 17.89
C THR A 165 -7.82 -19.18 17.15
N HIS A 166 -7.46 -19.09 15.86
CA HIS A 166 -7.50 -17.83 15.12
C HIS A 166 -8.89 -17.54 14.55
N SER A 167 -9.64 -16.63 15.18
CA SER A 167 -10.90 -16.14 14.62
C SER A 167 -10.62 -15.26 13.41
N LEU A 168 -11.02 -15.72 12.21
CA LEU A 168 -10.85 -14.98 10.95
C LEU A 168 -11.55 -13.62 11.04
N LYS A 169 -10.87 -12.57 10.57
CA LYS A 169 -11.38 -11.21 10.45
C LYS A 169 -11.25 -10.74 8.99
N PRO A 170 -11.98 -11.38 8.06
CA PRO A 170 -11.83 -11.09 6.65
C PRO A 170 -12.29 -9.68 6.29
N PHE A 171 -11.59 -9.08 5.33
CA PHE A 171 -11.98 -7.90 4.59
C PHE A 171 -11.46 -8.01 3.15
N VAL A 172 -12.06 -7.25 2.23
CA VAL A 172 -11.66 -7.22 0.84
C VAL A 172 -10.97 -5.90 0.54
N LYS A 173 -9.75 -6.00 0.04
CA LYS A 173 -8.96 -4.88 -0.45
C LYS A 173 -9.09 -4.79 -1.97
N ILE A 174 -9.60 -3.67 -2.46
CA ILE A 174 -9.95 -3.49 -3.86
C ILE A 174 -9.00 -2.47 -4.48
N ARG A 175 -8.34 -2.84 -5.57
CA ARG A 175 -7.49 -1.95 -6.36
C ARG A 175 -7.99 -1.88 -7.79
N LEU A 176 -8.24 -0.66 -8.26
CA LEU A 176 -8.47 -0.39 -9.67
C LEU A 176 -7.12 -0.25 -10.36
N MET A 177 -6.76 -1.25 -11.15
CA MET A 177 -5.49 -1.35 -11.86
C MET A 177 -5.67 -0.84 -13.29
N TRP A 178 -4.69 -0.07 -13.76
CA TRP A 178 -4.63 0.48 -15.12
C TRP A 178 -3.36 0.03 -15.83
N THR A 179 -3.48 -0.48 -17.05
CA THR A 179 -2.32 -0.73 -17.92
C THR A 179 -2.17 0.39 -18.94
N GLY A 180 -0.99 1.00 -19.00
CA GLY A 180 -0.71 2.04 -19.97
C GLY A 180 -0.54 1.46 -21.36
N SER A 181 -1.52 1.64 -22.26
CA SER A 181 -1.26 1.42 -23.69
C SER A 181 -0.41 2.57 -24.23
N LYS A 182 0.88 2.30 -24.41
CA LYS A 182 1.70 3.00 -25.39
C LYS A 182 2.36 1.99 -26.32
N ARG A 183 1.60 1.57 -27.33
CA ARG A 183 2.17 1.27 -28.63
C ARG A 183 2.55 2.60 -29.28
N GLY A 184 3.75 3.11 -28.99
CA GLY A 184 4.22 4.39 -29.51
C GLY A 184 5.49 4.88 -28.81
N GLU A 185 6.63 4.59 -29.45
CA GLU A 185 7.94 5.24 -29.34
C GLU A 185 8.60 5.30 -27.95
N VAL A 186 9.23 4.18 -27.56
CA VAL A 186 10.58 4.25 -26.96
C VAL A 186 11.40 3.18 -27.67
N GLU A 187 12.18 3.62 -28.64
CA GLU A 187 13.27 2.86 -29.21
C GLU A 187 14.26 2.57 -28.06
N SER A 188 14.21 1.35 -27.53
CA SER A 188 15.22 0.82 -26.63
C SER A 188 15.73 -0.44 -27.29
N CYS A 189 16.97 -0.39 -27.77
CA CYS A 189 17.72 -1.55 -28.19
C CYS A 189 17.58 -2.65 -27.14
N ARG A 190 16.82 -3.69 -27.45
CA ARG A 190 16.95 -4.99 -26.81
C ARG A 190 17.46 -5.93 -27.89
N ASP A 191 18.67 -6.41 -27.67
CA ASP A 191 19.23 -7.54 -28.40
C ASP A 191 18.25 -8.71 -28.35
N LYS A 192 18.15 -9.38 -29.49
CA LYS A 192 17.20 -10.44 -29.79
C LYS A 192 17.37 -11.63 -28.84
N GLU A 193 16.29 -12.01 -28.15
CA GLU A 193 15.83 -13.39 -27.98
C GLU A 193 14.62 -13.44 -27.03
N GLY A 194 13.56 -14.16 -27.46
CA GLY A 194 12.36 -14.44 -26.66
C GLY A 194 11.14 -13.60 -27.07
N GLU A 195 10.36 -14.13 -28.01
CA GLU A 195 9.01 -13.65 -28.36
C GLU A 195 8.06 -13.91 -27.19
N GLY A 196 8.04 -12.97 -26.24
CA GLY A 196 7.03 -12.85 -25.20
C GLY A 196 6.60 -11.40 -25.13
N THR A 197 5.30 -11.15 -25.18
CA THR A 197 4.74 -9.81 -24.94
C THR A 197 5.35 -9.26 -23.64
N PRO A 198 5.98 -8.07 -23.63
CA PRO A 198 6.59 -7.54 -22.43
C PRO A 198 5.54 -7.46 -21.32
N PRO A 199 5.89 -7.79 -20.06
CA PRO A 199 4.93 -7.74 -18.96
C PRO A 199 4.30 -6.35 -18.89
N ALA A 200 2.98 -6.30 -18.92
CA ALA A 200 2.23 -5.06 -18.86
C ALA A 200 2.58 -4.31 -17.56
N LEU A 201 2.96 -3.04 -17.70
CA LEU A 201 3.15 -2.17 -16.55
C LEU A 201 1.78 -1.69 -16.05
N TRP A 202 1.53 -1.87 -14.76
CA TRP A 202 0.29 -1.50 -14.10
C TRP A 202 0.45 -0.26 -13.22
N ALA A 203 -0.61 0.51 -13.07
CA ALA A 203 -0.72 1.55 -12.08
C ALA A 203 -2.01 1.42 -11.28
N VAL A 204 -1.94 1.70 -9.98
CA VAL A 204 -3.12 1.76 -9.12
C VAL A 204 -3.78 3.13 -9.30
N LEU A 205 -4.99 3.16 -9.86
CA LEU A 205 -5.78 4.38 -10.01
C LEU A 205 -6.44 4.76 -8.69
N GLN A 206 -7.01 3.77 -8.00
CA GLN A 206 -7.76 3.95 -6.78
C GLN A 206 -7.72 2.67 -5.95
N GLU A 207 -7.69 2.84 -4.63
CA GLU A 207 -7.72 1.75 -3.66
C GLU A 207 -8.89 1.97 -2.69
N TRP A 208 -9.62 0.89 -2.41
CA TRP A 208 -10.68 0.85 -1.41
C TRP A 208 -10.51 -0.36 -0.50
N GLN A 209 -11.21 -0.32 0.62
CA GLN A 209 -11.31 -1.42 1.56
C GLN A 209 -12.75 -1.55 2.03
N THR A 210 -13.23 -2.78 2.17
CA THR A 210 -14.51 -3.06 2.83
C THR A 210 -14.38 -2.90 4.34
N ARG A 211 -15.51 -2.97 5.03
CA ARG A 211 -15.51 -3.18 6.49
C ARG A 211 -14.87 -4.52 6.85
N ILE A 212 -14.35 -4.62 8.07
CA ILE A 212 -13.80 -5.87 8.62
C ILE A 212 -14.93 -6.64 9.31
N VAL A 213 -15.14 -7.90 8.92
CA VAL A 213 -16.14 -8.78 9.53
C VAL A 213 -15.43 -9.75 10.46
N LYS A 214 -15.82 -9.83 11.73
CA LYS A 214 -15.14 -10.67 12.74
C LYS A 214 -15.79 -12.05 12.83
N GLY A 215 -14.97 -13.10 12.93
CA GLY A 215 -15.39 -14.46 13.26
C GLY A 215 -16.25 -15.15 12.21
N SER A 216 -16.16 -14.74 10.94
CA SER A 216 -16.95 -15.35 9.86
C SER A 216 -16.05 -15.97 8.80
N CYS A 217 -16.37 -17.19 8.40
CA CYS A 217 -15.80 -17.84 7.21
C CYS A 217 -16.58 -17.51 5.93
N ASN A 218 -17.74 -16.85 6.07
CA ASN A 218 -18.61 -16.44 4.98
C ASN A 218 -19.08 -14.98 5.21
N PRO A 219 -18.18 -13.98 5.18
CA PRO A 219 -18.52 -12.61 5.54
C PRO A 219 -19.44 -11.95 4.50
N LEU A 220 -20.45 -11.24 4.99
CA LEU A 220 -21.38 -10.43 4.19
C LEU A 220 -20.99 -8.95 4.28
N PHE A 221 -20.77 -8.31 3.14
CA PHE A 221 -20.37 -6.90 3.04
C PHE A 221 -21.53 -6.05 2.52
N GLY A 222 -21.94 -6.21 1.27
CA GLY A 222 -22.89 -5.28 0.63
C GLY A 222 -22.35 -3.84 0.52
N ASP A 223 -21.03 -3.67 0.62
CA ASP A 223 -20.38 -2.36 0.50
C ASP A 223 -20.28 -1.97 -0.99
N GLN A 224 -20.63 -0.73 -1.32
CA GLN A 224 -20.63 -0.20 -2.69
C GLN A 224 -19.50 0.82 -2.89
N PHE A 225 -18.79 0.70 -4.00
CA PHE A 225 -17.67 1.56 -4.38
C PHE A 225 -17.92 2.13 -5.78
N ILE A 226 -17.71 3.44 -5.93
CA ILE A 226 -17.95 4.15 -7.19
C ILE A 226 -16.63 4.78 -7.65
N TYR A 227 -16.33 4.59 -8.93
CA TYR A 227 -15.22 5.24 -9.63
C TYR A 227 -15.72 6.02 -10.84
N CYS A 228 -15.39 7.30 -10.91
CA CYS A 228 -15.67 8.13 -12.08
C CYS A 228 -14.55 7.97 -13.11
N LEU A 229 -14.88 7.45 -14.28
CA LEU A 229 -13.95 7.29 -15.40
C LEU A 229 -13.68 8.65 -16.03
N GLN A 230 -12.43 8.91 -16.40
CA GLN A 230 -12.07 10.15 -17.10
C GLN A 230 -12.30 10.05 -18.61
N LYS A 231 -12.21 8.84 -19.19
CA LYS A 231 -12.52 8.55 -20.60
C LYS A 231 -13.13 7.15 -20.74
N GLU A 232 -14.06 6.93 -21.67
CA GLU A 232 -14.68 5.60 -21.90
C GLU A 232 -13.71 4.56 -22.50
N LYS A 233 -12.69 5.01 -23.25
CA LYS A 233 -11.63 4.16 -23.83
C LYS A 233 -10.71 3.53 -22.77
N ASP A 234 -10.98 3.82 -21.51
CA ASP A 234 -10.23 3.36 -20.36
C ASP A 234 -10.62 1.93 -19.95
N LEU A 235 -11.85 1.47 -20.20
CA LEU A 235 -12.32 0.18 -19.70
C LEU A 235 -11.47 -1.03 -20.16
N HIS A 236 -11.02 -1.03 -21.42
CA HIS A 236 -10.16 -2.09 -21.98
C HIS A 236 -8.81 -2.25 -21.24
N HIS A 237 -8.37 -1.21 -20.55
CA HIS A 237 -7.08 -1.16 -19.86
C HIS A 237 -7.23 -1.23 -18.34
N ILE A 238 -8.46 -1.42 -17.85
CA ILE A 238 -8.78 -1.48 -16.44
C ILE A 238 -8.98 -2.94 -16.02
N ILE A 239 -8.39 -3.29 -14.87
CA ILE A 239 -8.67 -4.53 -14.17
C ILE A 239 -8.98 -4.20 -12.71
N LEU A 240 -10.05 -4.79 -12.19
CA LEU A 240 -10.36 -4.79 -10.77
C LEU A 240 -9.62 -5.95 -10.12
N ARG A 241 -8.69 -5.63 -9.23
CA ARG A 241 -7.96 -6.60 -8.39
C ARG A 241 -8.53 -6.57 -6.99
N MET A 242 -9.09 -7.68 -6.53
CA MET A 242 -9.75 -7.81 -5.24
C MET A 242 -9.01 -8.88 -4.42
N GLU A 243 -8.35 -8.46 -3.35
CA GLU A 243 -7.61 -9.35 -2.45
C GLU A 243 -8.44 -9.55 -1.19
N VAL A 244 -8.79 -10.80 -0.89
CA VAL A 244 -9.39 -11.16 0.39
C VAL A 244 -8.26 -11.34 1.40
N ARG A 245 -8.32 -10.58 2.50
CA ARG A 245 -7.27 -10.55 3.52
C ARG A 245 -7.86 -10.82 4.89
N ASP A 246 -7.06 -11.45 5.75
CA ASP A 246 -7.37 -11.62 7.16
C ASP A 246 -6.66 -10.55 7.98
N PHE A 247 -7.44 -9.74 8.70
CA PHE A 247 -6.92 -8.62 9.47
C PHE A 247 -6.22 -9.09 10.75
N ASP A 248 -4.95 -8.71 10.92
CA ASP A 248 -4.20 -8.90 12.16
C ASP A 248 -3.81 -7.55 12.79
N LYS A 249 -4.05 -7.41 14.10
CA LYS A 249 -3.72 -6.20 14.86
C LYS A 249 -2.21 -6.05 15.10
N PHE A 250 -1.48 -7.14 15.19
CA PHE A 250 -0.09 -7.19 15.66
C PHE A 250 0.89 -7.59 14.57
N SER A 251 0.42 -8.21 13.50
CA SER A 251 1.25 -8.55 12.33
C SER A 251 0.75 -7.88 11.06
N ARG A 252 1.27 -8.34 9.91
CA ARG A 252 0.73 -7.96 8.61
C ARG A 252 -0.50 -8.82 8.32
N ASP A 253 -1.46 -8.23 7.64
CA ASP A 253 -2.65 -8.95 7.16
C ASP A 253 -2.24 -10.10 6.23
N GLU A 254 -2.77 -11.29 6.50
CA GLU A 254 -2.57 -12.48 5.68
C GLU A 254 -3.43 -12.38 4.42
N VAL A 255 -2.90 -12.74 3.26
CA VAL A 255 -3.68 -12.76 2.02
C VAL A 255 -4.28 -14.15 1.86
N LEU A 256 -5.60 -14.25 1.91
CA LEU A 256 -6.31 -15.51 1.76
C LEU A 256 -6.47 -15.89 0.29
N GLY A 257 -6.64 -14.92 -0.59
CA GLY A 257 -6.79 -15.14 -2.03
C GLY A 257 -7.05 -13.87 -2.82
N GLU A 258 -7.06 -13.99 -4.14
CA GLU A 258 -7.25 -12.88 -5.07
C GLU A 258 -8.25 -13.24 -6.17
N VAL A 259 -9.08 -12.26 -6.56
CA VAL A 259 -9.94 -12.30 -7.74
C VAL A 259 -9.60 -11.11 -8.63
N ARG A 260 -9.53 -11.37 -9.94
CA ARG A 260 -9.30 -10.34 -10.97
C ARG A 260 -10.45 -10.35 -11.95
N VAL A 261 -11.04 -9.18 -12.19
CA VAL A 261 -12.13 -9.03 -13.15
C VAL A 261 -11.80 -7.88 -14.09
N SER A 262 -11.90 -8.12 -15.39
CA SER A 262 -11.82 -7.06 -16.41
C SER A 262 -13.24 -6.59 -16.74
N PRO A 263 -13.58 -5.31 -16.50
CA PRO A 263 -14.91 -4.79 -16.81
C PRO A 263 -15.25 -4.79 -18.30
N ASP A 264 -14.25 -4.90 -19.17
CA ASP A 264 -14.41 -4.92 -20.63
C ASP A 264 -15.03 -6.21 -21.17
N GLN A 265 -14.77 -7.33 -20.49
CA GLN A 265 -15.26 -8.64 -20.91
C GLN A 265 -16.73 -8.86 -20.50
N LEU A 266 -17.34 -7.89 -19.85
CA LEU A 266 -18.68 -7.98 -19.28
C LEU A 266 -19.65 -7.06 -20.03
N ASN A 267 -20.89 -7.52 -20.20
CA ASN A 267 -21.99 -6.67 -20.66
C ASN A 267 -22.45 -5.75 -19.53
N THR A 268 -21.64 -4.75 -19.21
CA THR A 268 -21.78 -3.93 -17.99
C THR A 268 -22.91 -2.88 -18.07
N SER A 269 -23.78 -2.97 -19.08
CA SER A 269 -24.97 -2.12 -19.25
C SER A 269 -26.06 -2.38 -18.22
N TYR A 270 -26.04 -3.55 -17.59
CA TYR A 270 -26.87 -3.91 -16.44
C TYR A 270 -25.96 -4.40 -15.31
N PRO A 271 -26.42 -4.38 -14.04
CA PRO A 271 -25.64 -4.96 -12.94
C PRO A 271 -25.38 -6.44 -13.18
N VAL A 272 -24.12 -6.81 -13.36
CA VAL A 272 -23.68 -8.20 -13.56
C VAL A 272 -23.19 -8.73 -12.22
N GLU A 273 -23.87 -9.75 -11.70
CA GLU A 273 -23.39 -10.51 -10.54
C GLU A 273 -22.41 -11.60 -11.01
N LEU A 274 -21.26 -11.64 -10.36
CA LEU A 274 -20.19 -12.60 -10.61
C LEU A 274 -19.91 -13.40 -9.35
N HIS A 275 -19.60 -14.67 -9.55
CA HIS A 275 -19.18 -15.60 -8.51
C HIS A 275 -17.88 -16.24 -8.95
N GLU A 276 -16.78 -15.76 -8.39
CA GLU A 276 -15.43 -16.13 -8.83
C GLU A 276 -14.67 -16.85 -7.72
N ASP A 277 -13.99 -17.94 -8.06
CA ASP A 277 -13.16 -18.67 -7.12
C ASP A 277 -11.87 -17.89 -6.80
N LEU A 278 -11.47 -17.90 -5.53
CA LEU A 278 -10.25 -17.24 -5.08
C LEU A 278 -9.02 -17.94 -5.66
N GLN A 279 -8.14 -17.16 -6.29
CA GLN A 279 -6.89 -17.62 -6.88
C GLN A 279 -5.69 -17.25 -6.01
N ILE A 280 -4.56 -17.91 -6.29
CA ILE A 280 -3.27 -17.57 -5.68
C ILE A 280 -2.91 -16.11 -6.02
N PRO A 281 -2.60 -15.26 -5.03
CA PRO A 281 -2.26 -13.85 -5.27
C PRO A 281 -1.06 -13.70 -6.22
N GLN A 282 -1.26 -12.94 -7.29
CA GLN A 282 -0.20 -12.68 -8.27
C GLN A 282 0.46 -11.33 -8.02
N LYS A 283 1.74 -11.21 -8.39
CA LYS A 283 2.50 -9.96 -8.29
C LYS A 283 2.42 -9.20 -9.60
N ASP A 284 2.04 -7.94 -9.54
CA ASP A 284 1.94 -7.08 -10.74
C ASP A 284 3.17 -6.20 -10.90
N LEU A 285 3.68 -6.09 -12.12
CA LEU A 285 4.75 -5.16 -12.45
C LEU A 285 4.19 -3.73 -12.48
N VAL A 286 4.56 -2.91 -11.51
CA VAL A 286 4.05 -1.54 -11.33
C VAL A 286 5.04 -0.43 -11.68
N GLY A 287 6.28 -0.83 -11.98
CA GLY A 287 7.35 0.08 -12.34
C GLY A 287 8.68 -0.64 -12.50
N GLU A 288 9.72 0.14 -12.73
CA GLU A 288 11.09 -0.33 -12.78
C GLU A 288 11.98 0.57 -11.93
N VAL A 289 13.10 0.05 -11.45
CA VAL A 289 14.05 0.77 -10.63
C VAL A 289 15.47 0.42 -11.03
N LEU A 290 16.26 1.45 -11.27
CA LEU A 290 17.68 1.35 -11.56
C LEU A 290 18.45 1.41 -10.25
N LEU A 291 18.99 0.26 -9.85
CA LEU A 291 19.79 0.11 -8.64
C LEU A 291 21.25 -0.07 -9.02
N SER A 292 22.15 0.60 -8.32
CA SER A 292 23.59 0.42 -8.36
C SER A 292 24.05 -0.32 -7.11
N LEU A 293 24.83 -1.38 -7.27
CA LEU A 293 25.39 -2.17 -6.18
C LEU A 293 26.92 -2.16 -6.26
N LYS A 294 27.57 -1.89 -5.12
CA LYS A 294 29.02 -1.94 -4.99
C LYS A 294 29.43 -2.56 -3.66
N LEU A 295 30.19 -3.65 -3.72
CA LEU A 295 30.74 -4.30 -2.55
C LEU A 295 32.17 -3.81 -2.26
N LEU A 296 32.43 -3.43 -1.01
CA LEU A 296 33.74 -3.08 -0.48
C LEU A 296 34.12 -4.10 0.63
N PRO A 297 34.84 -5.19 0.30
CA PRO A 297 35.11 -6.27 1.24
C PRO A 297 36.03 -5.82 2.38
N THR A 298 37.06 -5.02 2.08
CA THR A 298 38.07 -4.58 3.04
C THR A 298 37.49 -3.75 4.17
N SER A 299 36.46 -2.95 3.90
CA SER A 299 35.75 -2.17 4.92
C SER A 299 34.45 -2.83 5.38
N GLN A 300 34.13 -4.02 4.84
CA GLN A 300 32.86 -4.73 5.05
C GLN A 300 31.64 -3.84 4.79
N ARG A 301 31.65 -3.09 3.69
CA ARG A 301 30.55 -2.18 3.32
C ARG A 301 29.90 -2.57 2.01
N LEU A 302 28.59 -2.40 1.96
CA LEU A 302 27.79 -2.48 0.75
C LEU A 302 27.24 -1.09 0.44
N GLU A 303 27.57 -0.56 -0.73
CA GLU A 303 26.96 0.66 -1.26
C GLU A 303 25.78 0.28 -2.14
N VAL A 304 24.61 0.82 -1.82
CA VAL A 304 23.38 0.64 -2.58
C VAL A 304 22.93 2.00 -3.11
N GLY A 305 23.16 2.24 -4.39
CA GLY A 305 22.77 3.46 -5.10
C GLY A 305 21.38 3.35 -5.73
N LEU A 306 20.42 4.15 -5.28
CA LEU A 306 19.16 4.33 -5.99
C LEU A 306 19.32 5.44 -7.02
N LEU A 307 19.36 5.06 -8.31
CA LEU A 307 19.60 6.03 -9.38
C LEU A 307 18.29 6.61 -9.91
N LYS A 308 17.41 5.75 -10.45
CA LYS A 308 16.18 6.17 -11.13
C LYS A 308 15.05 5.19 -10.84
N ILE A 309 13.82 5.70 -10.83
CA ILE A 309 12.59 4.91 -10.76
C ILE A 309 11.70 5.31 -11.95
N ARG A 310 11.18 4.31 -12.66
CA ARG A 310 10.19 4.47 -13.74
C ARG A 310 8.85 3.94 -13.25
N THR A 311 7.81 4.74 -13.35
CA THR A 311 6.44 4.33 -13.01
C THR A 311 5.48 4.96 -13.99
N ILE A 312 4.34 4.31 -14.24
CA ILE A 312 3.23 4.96 -14.94
C ILE A 312 2.70 6.09 -14.05
N LEU A 313 2.44 7.24 -14.68
CA LEU A 313 1.85 8.39 -14.03
C LEU A 313 0.35 8.44 -14.34
N THR A 314 -0.48 8.17 -13.34
CA THR A 314 -1.94 8.23 -13.44
C THR A 314 -2.42 9.62 -13.00
N GLY A 315 -2.49 10.55 -13.94
CA GLY A 315 -2.94 11.93 -13.72
C GLY A 315 -1.88 12.88 -13.15
N VAL A 316 -2.12 14.19 -13.33
CA VAL A 316 -1.24 15.26 -12.84
C VAL A 316 -1.54 15.51 -11.36
N ARG A 317 -0.89 14.77 -10.46
CA ARG A 317 -0.92 15.07 -9.02
C ARG A 317 0.33 15.83 -8.63
N SER A 318 0.28 17.17 -8.74
CA SER A 318 1.44 18.07 -8.56
C SER A 318 2.08 18.05 -7.16
N ASP A 319 1.43 17.47 -6.15
CA ASP A 319 1.90 17.42 -4.76
C ASP A 319 2.45 16.04 -4.33
N ALA A 320 2.56 15.09 -5.25
CA ALA A 320 3.09 13.76 -4.95
C ALA A 320 4.62 13.75 -4.95
N ALA A 321 5.21 13.14 -3.92
CA ALA A 321 6.64 12.86 -3.85
C ALA A 321 6.89 11.37 -3.57
N LEU A 322 7.96 10.84 -4.15
CA LEU A 322 8.43 9.48 -3.95
C LEU A 322 9.61 9.46 -2.99
N TYR A 323 9.64 8.44 -2.14
CA TYR A 323 10.86 8.05 -1.43
C TYR A 323 10.96 6.54 -1.38
N ALA A 324 12.19 6.03 -1.31
CA ALA A 324 12.44 4.61 -1.16
C ALA A 324 12.94 4.28 0.25
N ARG A 325 12.58 3.08 0.71
CA ARG A 325 13.16 2.45 1.89
C ARG A 325 13.97 1.25 1.42
N ILE A 326 15.26 1.25 1.71
CA ILE A 326 16.17 0.15 1.40
C ILE A 326 16.52 -0.56 2.70
N SER A 327 16.32 -1.88 2.73
CA SER A 327 16.73 -2.73 3.85
C SER A 327 17.59 -3.86 3.35
N VAL A 328 18.68 -4.12 4.05
CA VAL A 328 19.61 -5.20 3.79
C VAL A 328 19.58 -6.17 4.97
N GLN A 329 19.52 -7.45 4.68
CA GLN A 329 19.59 -8.51 5.67
C GLN A 329 20.54 -9.57 5.15
N CYS A 330 21.63 -9.84 5.86
CA CYS A 330 22.54 -10.94 5.51
C CYS A 330 22.79 -11.84 6.71
N ASN A 331 22.96 -13.16 6.50
CA ASN A 331 23.32 -14.16 7.53
C ASN A 331 22.52 -14.01 8.83
N GLN A 332 21.21 -13.78 8.73
CA GLN A 332 20.27 -13.51 9.85
C GLN A 332 20.39 -12.13 10.51
N CYS A 333 21.44 -11.35 10.25
CA CYS A 333 21.56 -9.96 10.68
C CYS A 333 20.70 -9.03 9.82
N LYS A 334 19.61 -8.56 10.40
CA LYS A 334 18.75 -7.54 9.77
C LYS A 334 19.30 -6.15 10.07
N LEU A 335 19.88 -5.50 9.06
CA LEU A 335 20.40 -4.15 9.20
C LEU A 335 19.26 -3.15 9.28
N ARG A 336 19.53 -2.01 9.94
CA ARG A 336 18.58 -0.89 9.97
C ARG A 336 18.32 -0.45 8.55
N TYR A 337 17.04 -0.32 8.20
CA TYR A 337 16.67 0.23 6.91
C TYR A 337 17.10 1.69 6.80
N GLN A 338 17.46 2.10 5.60
CA GLN A 338 17.74 3.50 5.28
C GLN A 338 16.67 4.01 4.33
N LYS A 339 16.36 5.30 4.41
CA LYS A 339 15.39 5.97 3.55
C LYS A 339 16.14 6.96 2.66
N THR A 340 15.69 7.11 1.44
CA THR A 340 16.13 8.21 0.57
C THR A 340 15.43 9.51 0.94
N SER A 341 15.91 10.60 0.38
CA SER A 341 15.16 11.85 0.33
C SER A 341 13.85 11.67 -0.46
N ALA A 342 12.89 12.56 -0.22
CA ALA A 342 11.65 12.60 -0.96
C ALA A 342 11.82 13.49 -2.19
N VAL A 343 11.60 12.91 -3.37
CA VAL A 343 11.74 13.58 -4.67
C VAL A 343 10.37 13.71 -5.33
N ALA A 344 10.09 14.84 -5.98
CA ALA A 344 8.82 15.04 -6.69
C ALA A 344 8.58 13.91 -7.70
N ARG A 345 7.35 13.36 -7.72
CA ARG A 345 7.00 12.22 -8.57
C ARG A 345 6.96 12.65 -10.04
N CYS A 346 7.75 11.97 -10.85
CA CYS A 346 7.76 12.09 -12.32
C CYS A 346 7.65 10.68 -12.95
N HIS A 347 7.34 10.61 -14.25
CA HIS A 347 7.34 9.33 -14.99
C HIS A 347 8.69 8.60 -14.84
N VAL A 348 9.79 9.35 -14.91
CA VAL A 348 11.12 8.92 -14.50
C VAL A 348 11.58 9.82 -13.35
N THR A 349 11.56 9.30 -12.13
CA THR A 349 12.02 10.03 -10.94
C THR A 349 13.50 9.70 -10.69
N VAL A 350 14.34 10.73 -10.61
CA VAL A 350 15.79 10.58 -10.41
C VAL A 350 16.13 10.85 -8.95
N PHE A 351 16.81 9.89 -8.31
CA PHE A 351 17.25 10.01 -6.92
C PHE A 351 18.75 10.27 -6.84
N ASN A 352 19.56 9.47 -7.55
CA ASN A 352 21.03 9.49 -7.47
C ASN A 352 21.57 9.48 -6.03
N GLU A 353 20.90 8.73 -5.15
CA GLU A 353 21.27 8.63 -3.73
C GLU A 353 21.98 7.31 -3.45
N VAL A 354 23.11 7.37 -2.74
CA VAL A 354 23.87 6.18 -2.34
C VAL A 354 23.74 5.96 -0.84
N LEU A 355 23.23 4.79 -0.46
CA LEU A 355 23.06 4.38 0.93
C LEU A 355 24.11 3.33 1.29
N MET A 356 24.75 3.51 2.43
CA MET A 356 25.92 2.70 2.85
C MET A 356 25.52 1.76 3.99
N PHE A 357 25.68 0.45 3.79
CA PHE A 357 25.37 -0.56 4.79
C PHE A 357 26.64 -1.26 5.27
N SER A 358 26.86 -1.29 6.59
CA SER A 358 27.91 -2.12 7.19
C SER A 358 27.43 -3.57 7.22
N LEU A 359 28.15 -4.45 6.55
CA LEU A 359 27.85 -5.87 6.46
C LEU A 359 28.42 -6.64 7.67
N PRO A 360 27.81 -7.76 8.07
CA PRO A 360 28.42 -8.69 9.01
C PRO A 360 29.66 -9.36 8.40
N GLU A 361 30.44 -10.07 9.23
CA GLU A 361 31.65 -10.78 8.81
C GLU A 361 31.37 -11.78 7.67
N PHE A 362 32.36 -11.93 6.80
CA PHE A 362 32.33 -12.85 5.65
C PHE A 362 32.51 -14.31 6.11
N PRO A 363 31.96 -15.30 5.37
CA PRO A 363 31.28 -15.19 4.08
C PRO A 363 29.80 -14.80 4.18
N LEU A 364 29.30 -14.05 3.19
CA LEU A 364 27.87 -13.78 3.03
C LEU A 364 27.18 -15.03 2.45
N GLU A 365 26.68 -15.94 3.28
CA GLU A 365 26.00 -17.16 2.82
C GLU A 365 24.60 -16.85 2.27
N GLN A 366 23.87 -15.97 2.96
CA GLN A 366 22.55 -15.54 2.57
C GLN A 366 22.48 -14.03 2.67
N CYS A 367 22.01 -13.37 1.62
CA CYS A 367 21.73 -11.93 1.71
C CYS A 367 20.51 -11.53 0.90
N LYS A 368 19.74 -10.60 1.45
CA LYS A 368 18.50 -10.08 0.92
C LYS A 368 18.52 -8.57 0.95
N ILE A 369 18.50 -7.94 -0.21
CA ILE A 369 18.34 -6.50 -0.38
C ILE A 369 16.91 -6.26 -0.83
N MET A 370 16.16 -5.47 -0.08
CA MET A 370 14.76 -5.17 -0.36
C MET A 370 14.57 -3.67 -0.45
N VAL A 371 13.98 -3.21 -1.54
CA VAL A 371 13.69 -1.80 -1.78
C VAL A 371 12.19 -1.64 -1.94
N SER A 372 11.61 -0.81 -1.08
CA SER A 372 10.20 -0.46 -1.12
C SER A 372 10.03 1.01 -1.50
N VAL A 373 9.27 1.27 -2.55
CA VAL A 373 9.01 2.63 -3.04
C VAL A 373 7.66 3.09 -2.52
N TYR A 374 7.64 4.30 -1.96
CA TYR A 374 6.45 4.88 -1.37
C TYR A 374 6.15 6.25 -1.96
N GLU A 375 4.87 6.51 -2.14
CA GLU A 375 4.32 7.83 -2.45
C GLU A 375 3.82 8.51 -1.17
N ILE A 376 4.11 9.79 -1.04
CA ILE A 376 3.61 10.68 0.00
C ILE A 376 3.08 11.97 -0.62
N TYR A 377 2.16 12.61 0.11
CA TYR A 377 1.55 13.88 -0.25
C TYR A 377 1.93 14.93 0.80
N LYS A 378 2.41 16.10 0.39
CA LYS A 378 2.88 17.12 1.34
C LYS A 378 1.75 17.68 2.22
N THR A 379 0.52 17.63 1.70
CA THR A 379 -0.67 18.22 2.33
C THR A 379 -1.45 17.29 3.26
N LYS A 380 -1.23 15.97 3.23
CA LYS A 380 -1.95 14.99 4.10
C LYS A 380 -0.99 14.30 5.05
N LYS A 381 -1.12 14.57 6.35
CA LYS A 381 -0.21 14.12 7.44
C LYS A 381 -0.03 12.60 7.64
N SER A 382 -0.65 11.71 6.85
CA SER A 382 -0.57 10.26 7.12
C SER A 382 -0.80 9.31 5.94
N ALA A 383 -1.06 9.81 4.72
CA ALA A 383 -1.38 8.92 3.61
C ALA A 383 -0.10 8.53 2.85
N LYS A 384 0.62 7.54 3.39
CA LYS A 384 1.77 6.90 2.73
C LYS A 384 1.27 5.69 1.94
N TYR A 385 1.44 5.71 0.63
CA TYR A 385 1.05 4.60 -0.25
C TYR A 385 2.28 3.85 -0.75
N MET A 386 2.27 2.53 -0.69
CA MET A 386 3.33 1.72 -1.29
C MET A 386 3.04 1.59 -2.77
N ILE A 387 3.97 2.04 -3.62
CA ILE A 387 3.85 1.83 -5.06
C ILE A 387 4.19 0.39 -5.39
N GLY A 388 5.34 -0.08 -4.91
CA GLY A 388 5.83 -1.42 -5.18
C GLY A 388 7.12 -1.71 -4.44
N GLN A 389 7.55 -2.95 -4.54
CA GLN A 389 8.74 -3.47 -3.90
C GLN A 389 9.49 -4.38 -4.85
N PHE A 390 10.82 -4.37 -4.75
CA PHE A 390 11.63 -5.42 -5.34
C PHE A 390 12.60 -5.98 -4.29
N THR A 391 13.06 -7.20 -4.54
CA THR A 391 13.98 -7.91 -3.65
C THR A 391 15.04 -8.61 -4.50
N ILE A 392 16.31 -8.34 -4.18
CA ILE A 392 17.46 -9.09 -4.67
C ILE A 392 17.83 -10.09 -3.57
N THR A 393 17.95 -11.36 -3.94
CA THR A 393 18.25 -12.43 -2.99
C THR A 393 19.46 -13.22 -3.45
N LYS A 394 20.33 -13.52 -2.49
CA LYS A 394 21.38 -14.52 -2.57
C LYS A 394 21.00 -15.64 -1.61
N GLU A 395 20.75 -16.82 -2.14
CA GLU A 395 20.56 -18.07 -1.41
C GLU A 395 21.59 -19.10 -1.87
N LYS A 396 21.77 -20.18 -1.10
CA LYS A 396 22.75 -21.22 -1.42
C LYS A 396 22.44 -21.97 -2.72
N SER A 397 21.15 -22.06 -3.08
CA SER A 397 20.63 -22.79 -4.24
C SER A 397 20.28 -21.90 -5.43
N SER A 398 20.24 -20.58 -5.25
CA SER A 398 19.82 -19.63 -6.28
C SER A 398 20.38 -18.24 -5.96
N GLU A 399 21.00 -17.61 -6.95
CA GLU A 399 21.54 -16.26 -6.83
C GLU A 399 20.96 -15.34 -7.92
N ASP A 400 20.58 -14.13 -7.53
CA ASP A 400 20.15 -13.10 -8.48
C ASP A 400 21.32 -12.66 -9.38
N LYS A 401 21.06 -12.50 -10.68
CA LYS A 401 22.06 -12.07 -11.68
C LYS A 401 22.78 -10.78 -11.29
N HIS A 402 22.06 -9.79 -10.76
CA HIS A 402 22.66 -8.51 -10.36
C HIS A 402 23.60 -8.68 -9.16
N TRP A 403 23.21 -9.53 -8.21
CA TRP A 403 24.07 -9.89 -7.08
C TRP A 403 25.34 -10.59 -7.56
N SER A 404 25.21 -11.59 -8.44
CA SER A 404 26.37 -12.30 -8.99
C SER A 404 27.29 -11.34 -9.74
N LEU A 405 26.77 -10.45 -10.59
CA LEU A 405 27.59 -9.45 -11.30
C LEU A 405 28.37 -8.52 -10.34
N MET A 406 27.73 -8.08 -9.26
CA MET A 406 28.39 -7.29 -8.21
C MET A 406 29.53 -8.09 -7.55
N MET A 407 29.31 -9.38 -7.27
CA MET A 407 30.33 -10.24 -6.66
C MET A 407 31.53 -10.50 -7.60
N HIS A 408 31.31 -10.53 -8.92
CA HIS A 408 32.39 -10.67 -9.90
C HIS A 408 33.16 -9.35 -10.12
N SER A 409 32.52 -8.21 -9.89
CA SER A 409 33.07 -6.87 -10.13
C SER A 409 33.25 -6.08 -8.84
N VAL A 410 33.94 -6.69 -7.87
CA VAL A 410 34.13 -6.10 -6.53
C VAL A 410 34.78 -4.72 -6.62
N ARG A 411 34.36 -3.78 -5.75
CA ARG A 411 34.76 -2.36 -5.72
C ARG A 411 34.29 -1.52 -6.91
N GLN A 412 33.69 -2.12 -7.94
CA GLN A 412 33.06 -1.39 -9.04
C GLN A 412 31.54 -1.33 -8.83
N PRO A 413 30.90 -0.18 -9.08
CA PRO A 413 29.45 -0.09 -9.04
C PRO A 413 28.85 -0.73 -10.28
N ILE A 414 27.98 -1.71 -10.09
CA ILE A 414 27.18 -2.34 -11.15
C ILE A 414 25.77 -1.80 -11.06
N ALA A 415 25.25 -1.24 -12.15
CA ALA A 415 23.89 -0.72 -12.22
C ALA A 415 23.00 -1.60 -13.09
N GLN A 416 21.82 -1.97 -12.58
CA GLN A 416 20.86 -2.81 -13.29
C GLN A 416 19.41 -2.38 -13.01
N TRP A 417 18.55 -2.52 -14.02
CA TRP A 417 17.11 -2.33 -13.88
C TRP A 417 16.45 -3.55 -13.24
N HIS A 418 15.52 -3.30 -12.33
CA HIS A 418 14.71 -4.29 -11.63
C HIS A 418 13.24 -3.92 -11.73
N GLY A 419 12.36 -4.92 -11.86
CA GLY A 419 10.92 -4.70 -11.81
C GLY A 419 10.43 -4.43 -10.39
N LEU A 420 9.63 -3.37 -10.21
CA LEU A 420 8.88 -3.13 -8.99
C LEU A 420 7.58 -3.91 -9.04
N LEU A 421 7.34 -4.73 -8.03
CA LEU A 421 6.18 -5.61 -7.93
C LEU A 421 5.24 -5.15 -6.80
N LEU A 422 3.93 -5.32 -6.98
CA LEU A 422 2.91 -5.03 -5.97
C LEU A 422 2.07 -6.26 -5.61
#